data_AF-A0A520IBR1-F1
#
_entry.id   AF-A0A520IBR1-F1
#
_cell.length_a   1.000
_cell.length_b   1.000
_cell.length_c   1.000
_cell.angle_alpha   90.00
_cell.angle_beta   90.00
_cell.angle_gamma   90.00
#
_symmetry.space_group_name_H-M   'P 1'
#
loop_
_entity.id
_entity.type
_entity.pdbx_description
1 polymer ?
#
loop_
_entity_poly.entity_id
_entity_poly.type
_entity_poly.pdbx_seq_one_letter_code
_entity_poly.pdbx_strand_id
1 'polypeptide(L)'
;MNGTVGKRWSDGFRPYAEKAPLGALALGISSGFPYAMIGATLTTRLAASGIDKKTVTAFSLAFLVYNLKFLWAWVVDGVQLPIIGRLGQRVSWLIVTAALVVAAVINLALVDPAASIAATATAAILVGAAGATFDVVIDAFRIETLEPRQLGVGSGMSQYGWRIGSAGSGALALVVAERAGWNAAYLACVVFA
;
A
#
# COMPACT_ATOMS: atom_id res chain seq x y z
N MET A 1 18.77 9.75 46.93
CA MET A 1 17.77 10.65 46.29
C MET A 1 18.45 11.42 45.17
N ASN A 2 17.76 11.50 44.03
CA ASN A 2 17.85 12.49 42.96
C ASN A 2 19.08 12.54 42.06
N GLY A 3 18.86 12.01 40.85
CA GLY A 3 19.61 12.34 39.64
C GLY A 3 18.75 12.04 38.42
N THR A 4 17.50 12.53 38.37
CA THR A 4 16.70 12.54 37.14
C THR A 4 17.41 13.46 36.16
N VAL A 5 18.31 12.88 35.36
CA VAL A 5 18.82 13.47 34.13
C VAL A 5 17.59 13.93 33.36
N GLY A 6 17.38 15.25 33.29
CA GLY A 6 16.24 15.83 32.60
C GLY A 6 16.28 15.34 31.16
N LYS A 7 15.39 14.39 30.82
CA LYS A 7 15.19 13.99 29.43
C LYS A 7 14.79 15.26 28.69
N ARG A 8 15.70 15.76 27.86
CA ARG A 8 15.45 16.91 27.01
C ARG A 8 14.28 16.51 26.11
N TRP A 9 13.25 17.34 25.97
CA TRP A 9 12.07 17.01 25.13
C TRP A 9 12.49 16.60 23.70
N SER A 10 13.63 17.11 23.22
CA SER A 10 14.30 16.74 21.97
C SER A 10 14.81 15.28 21.89
N ASP A 11 15.12 14.63 23.01
CA ASP A 11 15.55 13.22 23.04
C ASP A 11 14.38 12.25 22.77
N GLY A 12 13.13 12.74 22.85
CA GLY A 12 11.94 12.00 22.42
C GLY A 12 11.77 11.96 20.89
N PHE A 13 12.32 12.95 20.16
CA PHE A 13 12.21 13.03 18.69
C PHE A 13 13.34 12.32 17.95
N ARG A 14 14.50 12.17 18.58
CA ARG A 14 15.66 11.45 18.01
C ARG A 14 15.33 10.07 17.45
N PRO A 15 14.58 9.20 18.18
CA PRO A 15 14.19 7.88 17.69
C PRO A 15 13.32 7.90 16.43
N TYR A 16 12.64 9.01 16.12
CA TYR A 16 11.80 9.13 14.93
C TYR A 16 12.58 9.54 13.68
N ALA A 17 13.77 10.11 13.84
CA ALA A 17 14.65 10.56 12.75
C ALA A 17 15.70 9.51 12.34
N GLU A 18 15.66 8.32 12.95
CA GLU A 18 16.58 7.23 12.61
C GLU A 18 16.19 6.58 11.27
N LYS A 19 17.20 5.99 10.60
CA LYS A 19 17.04 5.46 9.22
C LYS A 19 15.97 4.38 9.12
N ALA A 20 15.83 3.52 10.14
CA ALA A 20 14.85 2.44 10.17
C ALA A 20 13.39 2.95 10.29
N PRO A 21 13.04 3.83 11.24
CA PRO A 21 11.72 4.48 11.30
C PRO A 21 11.35 5.29 10.06
N LEU A 22 12.32 6.00 9.46
CA LEU A 22 12.09 6.73 8.20
C LEU A 22 11.86 5.77 7.03
N GLY A 23 12.57 4.65 6.98
CA GLY A 23 12.30 3.56 6.04
C GLY A 23 10.90 2.97 6.23
N ALA A 24 10.48 2.74 7.48
CA ALA A 24 9.14 2.27 7.80
C ALA A 24 8.05 3.28 7.43
N LEU A 25 8.32 4.58 7.55
CA LEU A 25 7.43 5.64 7.09
C LEU A 25 7.27 5.61 5.57
N ALA A 26 8.39 5.57 4.82
CA ALA A 26 8.38 5.53 3.36
C ALA A 26 7.66 4.28 2.83
N LEU A 27 7.96 3.11 3.40
CA LEU A 27 7.27 1.86 3.06
C LEU A 27 5.79 1.89 3.44
N GLY A 28 5.45 2.53 4.56
CA GLY A 28 4.05 2.78 4.93
C GLY A 28 3.32 3.66 3.90
N ILE A 29 3.97 4.71 3.39
CA ILE A 29 3.40 5.55 2.33
C ILE A 29 3.10 4.72 1.08
N SER A 30 4.06 3.87 0.66
CA SER A 30 3.88 3.00 -0.51
C SER A 30 2.79 1.94 -0.31
N SER A 31 2.65 1.36 0.89
CA SER A 31 1.58 0.37 1.16
C SER A 31 0.19 0.99 1.29
N GLY A 32 0.10 2.28 1.64
CA GLY A 32 -1.18 3.00 1.72
C GLY A 32 -1.82 3.26 0.36
N PHE A 33 -1.02 3.32 -0.71
CA PHE A 33 -1.49 3.66 -2.06
C PHE A 33 -2.43 2.61 -2.69
N PRO A 34 -2.08 1.31 -2.74
CA PRO A 34 -2.93 0.28 -3.36
C PRO A 34 -4.29 0.18 -2.68
N TYR A 35 -4.30 0.34 -1.36
CA TYR A 35 -5.51 0.37 -0.56
C TYR A 35 -6.46 1.53 -0.95
N ALA A 36 -5.92 2.74 -1.12
CA ALA A 36 -6.71 3.89 -1.54
C ALA A 36 -7.24 3.78 -2.98
N MET A 37 -6.52 3.07 -3.86
CA MET A 37 -6.96 2.85 -5.24
C MET A 37 -8.20 1.96 -5.32
N ILE A 38 -8.26 0.91 -4.51
CA ILE A 38 -9.43 0.02 -4.45
C ILE A 38 -10.56 0.65 -3.62
N GLY A 39 -10.23 1.44 -2.61
CA GLY A 39 -11.18 2.08 -1.72
C GLY A 39 -11.83 3.30 -2.29
N ALA A 40 -11.26 4.46 -1.97
CA ALA A 40 -11.85 5.73 -2.31
C ALA A 40 -11.92 5.92 -3.84
N THR A 41 -10.87 5.53 -4.57
CA THR A 41 -10.75 5.87 -6.00
C THR A 41 -11.68 5.04 -6.86
N LEU A 42 -11.66 3.71 -6.72
CA LEU A 42 -12.52 2.82 -7.50
C LEU A 42 -14.00 3.00 -7.19
N THR A 43 -14.39 3.15 -5.91
CA THR A 43 -15.79 3.40 -5.55
C THR A 43 -16.29 4.72 -6.13
N THR A 44 -15.46 5.77 -6.11
CA THR A 44 -15.80 7.06 -6.72
C THR A 44 -15.88 6.97 -8.25
N ARG A 45 -14.97 6.23 -8.90
CA ARG A 45 -15.02 5.99 -10.35
C ARG A 45 -16.30 5.27 -10.77
N LEU A 46 -16.66 4.19 -10.07
CA LEU A 46 -17.88 3.43 -10.34
C LEU A 46 -19.14 4.28 -10.13
N ALA A 47 -19.17 5.09 -9.06
CA ALA A 47 -20.27 6.01 -8.78
C ALA A 47 -20.41 7.09 -9.86
N ALA A 48 -19.30 7.65 -10.35
CA ALA A 48 -19.28 8.66 -11.42
C ALA A 48 -19.74 8.08 -12.78
N SER A 49 -19.45 6.81 -13.05
CA SER A 49 -19.93 6.10 -14.25
C SER A 49 -21.41 5.72 -14.21
N GLY A 50 -22.16 6.09 -13.15
CA GLY A 50 -23.59 5.78 -13.03
C GLY A 50 -23.91 4.30 -12.81
N ILE A 51 -22.92 3.51 -12.39
CA ILE A 51 -23.08 2.07 -12.14
C ILE A 51 -23.89 1.85 -10.85
N ASP A 52 -24.78 0.84 -10.88
CA ASP A 52 -25.70 0.53 -9.79
C ASP A 52 -24.97 0.35 -8.44
N LYS A 53 -25.59 0.88 -7.37
CA LYS A 53 -25.05 0.83 -6.00
C LYS A 53 -24.81 -0.61 -5.54
N LYS A 54 -25.60 -1.58 -6.04
CA LYS A 54 -25.39 -3.01 -5.77
C LYS A 54 -24.02 -3.50 -6.23
N THR A 55 -23.58 -3.07 -7.41
CA THR A 55 -22.26 -3.43 -7.94
C THR A 55 -21.16 -2.82 -7.08
N VAL A 56 -21.29 -1.56 -6.66
CA VAL A 56 -20.34 -0.92 -5.75
C VAL A 56 -20.21 -1.70 -4.43
N THR A 57 -21.33 -2.18 -3.87
CA THR A 57 -21.31 -3.06 -2.68
C THR A 57 -20.63 -4.40 -2.97
N ALA A 58 -20.80 -4.99 -4.16
CA ALA A 58 -20.08 -6.20 -4.55
C ALA A 58 -18.57 -5.95 -4.67
N PHE A 59 -18.12 -4.76 -5.08
CA PHE A 59 -16.71 -4.36 -5.05
C PHE A 59 -16.17 -4.23 -3.62
N SER A 60 -17.00 -3.91 -2.63
CA SER A 60 -16.58 -4.01 -1.22
C SER A 60 -16.18 -5.44 -0.82
N LEU A 61 -16.64 -6.47 -1.56
CA LEU A 61 -16.17 -7.84 -1.36
C LEU A 61 -14.72 -8.03 -1.85
N ALA A 62 -14.22 -7.20 -2.77
CA ALA A 62 -12.81 -7.21 -3.16
C ALA A 62 -11.90 -6.78 -1.99
N PHE A 63 -12.40 -5.95 -1.06
CA PHE A 63 -11.70 -5.67 0.21
C PHE A 63 -11.54 -6.91 1.10
N LEU A 64 -12.41 -7.91 0.97
CA LEU A 64 -12.28 -9.16 1.69
C LEU A 64 -10.99 -9.88 1.27
N VAL A 65 -10.61 -9.80 0.00
CA VAL A 65 -9.34 -10.37 -0.49
C VAL A 65 -8.15 -9.77 0.26
N TYR A 66 -8.18 -8.45 0.52
CA TYR A 66 -7.17 -7.77 1.31
C TYR A 66 -7.04 -8.32 2.75
N ASN A 67 -8.15 -8.79 3.33
CA ASN A 67 -8.18 -9.41 4.66
C ASN A 67 -7.71 -10.88 4.63
N LEU A 68 -7.82 -11.57 3.49
CA LEU A 68 -7.37 -12.94 3.31
C LEU A 68 -5.85 -13.07 3.09
N LYS A 69 -5.09 -11.97 3.20
CA LYS A 69 -3.63 -11.94 2.98
C LYS A 69 -2.84 -12.96 3.80
N PHE A 70 -3.35 -13.36 4.97
CA PHE A 70 -2.76 -14.39 5.81
C PHE A 70 -2.68 -15.77 5.12
N LEU A 71 -3.59 -16.05 4.17
CA LEU A 71 -3.72 -17.35 3.53
C LEU A 71 -2.57 -17.67 2.58
N TRP A 72 -1.93 -16.64 2.01
CA TRP A 72 -0.77 -16.80 1.12
C TRP A 72 0.51 -16.14 1.65
N ALA A 73 0.46 -15.50 2.82
CA ALA A 73 1.64 -14.91 3.45
C ALA A 73 2.79 -15.93 3.65
N TRP A 74 2.46 -17.16 4.05
CA TRP A 74 3.44 -18.24 4.21
C TRP A 74 4.18 -18.61 2.92
N VAL A 75 3.53 -18.45 1.75
CA VAL A 75 4.15 -18.69 0.44
C VAL A 75 5.16 -17.60 0.14
N VAL A 76 4.79 -16.34 0.39
CA VAL A 76 5.67 -15.18 0.18
C VAL A 76 6.91 -15.26 1.08
N ASP A 77 6.74 -15.72 2.32
CA ASP A 77 7.84 -15.91 3.26
C ASP A 77 8.69 -17.15 2.95
N GLY A 78 8.08 -18.24 2.49
CA GLY A 78 8.75 -19.52 2.24
C GLY A 78 9.47 -19.62 0.89
N VAL A 79 9.08 -18.83 -0.12
CA VAL A 79 9.63 -18.93 -1.47
C VAL A 79 10.83 -17.99 -1.63
N GLN A 80 12.01 -18.59 -1.85
CA GLN A 80 13.22 -17.85 -2.21
C GLN A 80 13.25 -17.61 -3.72
N LEU A 81 13.28 -16.34 -4.13
CA LEU A 81 13.45 -15.95 -5.54
C LEU A 81 14.92 -16.13 -5.96
N PRO A 82 15.24 -17.09 -6.85
CA PRO A 82 16.63 -17.46 -7.14
C PRO A 82 17.40 -16.42 -7.99
N ILE A 83 16.69 -15.51 -8.68
CA ILE A 83 17.30 -14.60 -9.68
C ILE A 83 17.76 -13.27 -9.06
N ILE A 84 17.06 -12.75 -8.04
CA ILE A 84 17.36 -11.44 -7.41
C ILE A 84 17.95 -11.61 -5.99
N GLY A 85 18.05 -12.84 -5.48
CA GLY A 85 18.51 -13.16 -4.12
C GLY A 85 19.87 -12.60 -3.70
N ARG A 86 20.69 -12.08 -4.63
CA ARG A 86 21.95 -11.38 -4.34
C ARG A 86 21.78 -10.03 -3.62
N LEU A 87 20.61 -9.37 -3.71
CA LEU A 87 20.32 -8.12 -2.98
C LEU A 87 19.63 -8.33 -1.63
N GLY A 88 19.40 -9.59 -1.23
CA GLY A 88 18.59 -9.96 -0.07
C GLY A 88 17.18 -10.38 -0.46
N GLN A 89 16.69 -11.45 0.17
CA GLN A 89 15.41 -12.08 -0.13
C GLN A 89 14.23 -11.09 0.00
N ARG A 90 14.24 -10.24 1.02
CA ARG A 90 13.15 -9.27 1.27
C ARG A 90 13.11 -8.12 0.27
N VAL A 91 14.27 -7.54 -0.06
CA VAL A 91 14.35 -6.44 -1.04
C VAL A 91 13.91 -6.92 -2.42
N SER A 92 14.28 -8.16 -2.77
CA SER A 92 13.82 -8.82 -4.00
C SER A 92 12.30 -8.94 -4.05
N TRP A 93 11.69 -9.46 -2.98
CA TRP A 93 10.24 -9.59 -2.87
C TRP A 93 9.55 -8.22 -2.87
N LEU A 94 10.14 -7.20 -2.24
CA LEU A 94 9.59 -5.86 -2.19
C LEU A 94 9.52 -5.23 -3.58
N ILE A 95 10.58 -5.37 -4.38
CA ILE A 95 10.61 -4.88 -5.76
C ILE A 95 9.61 -5.65 -6.64
N VAL A 96 9.56 -6.98 -6.51
CA VAL A 96 8.64 -7.80 -7.31
C VAL A 96 7.18 -7.47 -6.98
N THR A 97 6.84 -7.34 -5.70
CA THR A 97 5.48 -7.02 -5.27
C THR A 97 5.09 -5.59 -5.60
N ALA A 98 6.01 -4.62 -5.49
CA ALA A 98 5.80 -3.26 -5.98
C ALA A 98 5.51 -3.26 -7.50
N ALA A 99 6.32 -3.97 -8.29
CA ALA A 99 6.11 -4.09 -9.74
C ALA A 99 4.76 -4.75 -10.08
N LEU A 100 4.35 -5.77 -9.33
CA LEU A 100 3.04 -6.42 -9.48
C LEU A 100 1.88 -5.46 -9.15
N VAL A 101 2.01 -4.67 -8.09
CA VAL A 101 1.05 -3.62 -7.72
C VAL A 101 0.93 -2.60 -8.86
N VAL A 102 2.06 -2.11 -9.38
CA VAL A 102 2.08 -1.15 -10.49
C VAL A 102 1.41 -1.75 -11.73
N ALA A 103 1.75 -2.98 -12.11
CA ALA A 103 1.13 -3.66 -13.25
C ALA A 103 -0.39 -3.84 -13.05
N ALA A 104 -0.83 -4.19 -11.84
CA ALA A 104 -2.24 -4.34 -11.53
C ALA A 104 -3.00 -3.01 -11.58
N VAL A 105 -2.41 -1.91 -11.08
CA VAL A 105 -3.01 -0.57 -11.15
C VAL A 105 -3.07 -0.07 -12.59
N ILE A 106 -2.03 -0.28 -13.40
CA ILE A 106 -2.05 0.05 -14.82
C ILE A 106 -3.15 -0.73 -15.54
N ASN A 107 -3.31 -2.02 -15.24
CA ASN A 107 -4.40 -2.82 -15.79
C ASN A 107 -5.77 -2.22 -15.41
N LEU A 108 -5.98 -1.88 -14.13
CA LEU A 108 -7.21 -1.22 -13.68
C LEU A 108 -7.44 0.15 -14.35
N ALA A 109 -6.38 0.89 -14.67
CA ALA A 109 -6.44 2.15 -15.39
C ALA A 109 -6.89 1.96 -16.84
N LEU A 110 -6.43 0.90 -17.50
CA LEU A 110 -6.76 0.62 -18.91
C LEU A 110 -8.14 -0.01 -19.08
N VAL A 111 -8.64 -0.73 -18.09
CA VAL A 111 -9.97 -1.33 -18.13
C VAL A 111 -11.05 -0.24 -17.99
N ASP A 112 -11.99 -0.24 -18.93
CA ASP A 112 -13.16 0.64 -18.89
C ASP A 112 -14.32 -0.04 -18.14
N PRO A 113 -14.75 0.53 -16.99
CA PRO A 113 -15.89 0.00 -16.24
C PRO A 113 -17.22 0.07 -17.00
N ALA A 114 -17.36 0.96 -17.99
CA ALA A 114 -18.54 1.05 -18.83
C ALA A 114 -18.63 -0.11 -19.85
N ALA A 115 -17.48 -0.67 -20.25
CA ALA A 115 -17.41 -1.77 -21.20
C ALA A 115 -17.60 -3.14 -20.52
N SER A 116 -17.00 -3.36 -19.33
CA SER A 116 -17.19 -4.60 -18.57
C SER A 116 -16.92 -4.42 -17.08
N ILE A 117 -17.99 -4.54 -16.29
CA ILE A 117 -17.94 -4.55 -14.83
C ILE A 117 -17.14 -5.77 -14.33
N ALA A 118 -17.28 -6.93 -14.98
CA ALA A 118 -16.59 -8.14 -14.58
C ALA A 118 -15.06 -8.00 -14.74
N ALA A 119 -14.60 -7.37 -15.83
CA ALA A 119 -13.18 -7.09 -16.04
C ALA A 119 -12.63 -6.07 -15.02
N THR A 120 -13.45 -5.09 -14.63
CA THR A 120 -13.07 -4.13 -13.58
C THR A 120 -12.97 -4.82 -12.22
N ALA A 121 -13.88 -5.76 -11.93
CA ALA A 121 -13.86 -6.55 -10.70
C ALA A 121 -12.63 -7.44 -10.61
N THR A 122 -12.26 -8.15 -11.70
CA THR A 122 -11.03 -8.95 -11.72
C THR A 122 -9.79 -8.08 -11.59
N ALA A 123 -9.73 -6.93 -12.26
CA ALA A 123 -8.61 -5.98 -12.10
C ALA A 123 -8.51 -5.46 -10.65
N ALA A 124 -9.62 -5.10 -10.01
CA ALA A 124 -9.64 -4.67 -8.62
C ALA A 124 -9.20 -5.76 -7.65
N ILE A 125 -9.62 -7.01 -7.88
CA ILE A 125 -9.15 -8.18 -7.11
C ILE A 125 -7.65 -8.39 -7.30
N LEU A 126 -7.12 -8.21 -8.52
CA LEU A 126 -5.68 -8.30 -8.78
C LEU A 126 -4.89 -7.21 -8.05
N VAL A 127 -5.36 -5.96 -8.05
CA VAL A 127 -4.74 -4.88 -7.25
C VAL A 127 -4.82 -5.22 -5.77
N GLY A 128 -5.95 -5.81 -5.32
CA GLY A 128 -6.14 -6.22 -3.92
C GLY A 128 -5.18 -7.31 -3.50
N ALA A 129 -5.03 -8.36 -4.30
CA ALA A 129 -4.10 -9.45 -4.05
C ALA A 129 -2.64 -8.98 -4.12
N ALA A 130 -2.28 -8.16 -5.11
CA ALA A 130 -0.93 -7.61 -5.24
C ALA A 130 -0.59 -6.67 -4.07
N GLY A 131 -1.50 -5.74 -3.72
CA GLY A 131 -1.33 -4.81 -2.62
C GLY A 131 -1.25 -5.51 -1.26
N ALA A 132 -2.10 -6.52 -1.03
CA ALA A 132 -2.02 -7.35 0.15
C ALA A 132 -0.70 -8.15 0.25
N THR A 133 -0.16 -8.60 -0.88
CA THR A 133 1.16 -9.25 -0.93
C THR A 133 2.28 -8.26 -0.61
N PHE A 134 2.19 -7.05 -1.15
CA PHE A 134 3.13 -5.96 -0.86
C PHE A 134 3.12 -5.59 0.63
N ASP A 135 1.94 -5.51 1.25
CA ASP A 135 1.80 -5.30 2.70
C ASP A 135 2.50 -6.37 3.52
N VAL A 136 2.33 -7.66 3.17
CA VAL A 136 2.98 -8.78 3.89
C VAL A 136 4.50 -8.64 3.83
N VAL A 137 5.05 -8.31 2.66
CA VAL A 137 6.49 -8.12 2.49
C VAL A 137 7.00 -6.93 3.31
N ILE A 138 6.25 -5.82 3.34
CA ILE A 138 6.59 -4.64 4.14
C ILE A 138 6.52 -4.94 5.63
N ASP A 139 5.50 -5.66 6.09
CA ASP A 139 5.36 -6.06 7.48
C ASP A 139 6.54 -6.94 7.92
N ALA A 140 6.95 -7.91 7.10
CA ALA A 140 8.11 -8.76 7.34
C ALA A 140 9.44 -7.97 7.31
N PHE A 141 9.63 -7.10 6.32
CA PHE A 141 10.81 -6.24 6.21
C PHE A 141 10.96 -5.31 7.42
N ARG A 142 9.85 -4.78 7.94
CA ARG A 142 9.84 -3.94 9.15
C ARG A 142 10.30 -4.73 10.37
N ILE A 143 9.80 -5.95 10.57
CA ILE A 143 10.19 -6.78 11.71
C ILE A 143 11.70 -7.11 11.67
N GLU A 144 12.27 -7.34 10.49
CA GLU A 144 13.70 -7.66 10.34
C GLU A 144 14.62 -6.44 10.44
N THR A 145 14.16 -5.25 10.03
CA THR A 145 14.98 -4.03 10.01
C THR A 145 14.94 -3.27 11.34
N LEU A 146 13.84 -3.34 12.09
CA LEU A 146 13.67 -2.59 13.34
C LEU A 146 14.28 -3.34 14.53
N GLU A 147 15.14 -2.66 15.29
CA GLU A 147 15.62 -3.17 16.56
C GLU A 147 14.50 -3.26 17.60
N PRO A 148 14.57 -4.15 18.61
CA PRO A 148 13.54 -4.31 19.64
C PRO A 148 13.13 -2.99 20.34
N ARG A 149 14.09 -2.06 20.47
CA ARG A 149 13.86 -0.72 21.04
C ARG A 149 13.06 0.21 20.12
N GLN A 150 13.15 0.02 18.81
CA GLN A 150 12.55 0.87 17.78
C GLN A 150 11.17 0.37 17.32
N LEU A 151 10.78 -0.86 17.66
CA LEU A 151 9.51 -1.47 17.23
C LEU A 151 8.29 -0.59 17.50
N GLY A 152 8.22 0.05 18.68
CA GLY A 152 7.10 0.95 19.01
C GLY A 152 7.07 2.22 18.14
N VAL A 153 8.22 2.86 17.96
CA VAL A 153 8.35 4.10 17.18
C VAL A 153 8.15 3.84 15.68
N GLY A 154 8.76 2.79 15.16
CA GLY A 154 8.66 2.43 13.76
C GLY A 154 7.28 1.86 13.38
N SER A 155 6.57 1.17 14.27
CA SER A 155 5.16 0.81 14.07
C SER A 155 4.29 2.06 13.93
N GLY A 156 4.45 3.03 14.84
CA GLY A 156 3.76 4.32 14.73
C GLY A 156 4.06 5.04 13.40
N MET A 157 5.33 5.15 13.02
CA MET A 157 5.74 5.76 11.76
C MET A 157 5.15 5.07 10.54
N SER A 158 5.11 3.74 10.52
CA SER A 158 4.47 3.00 9.42
C SER A 158 2.96 3.26 9.33
N GLN A 159 2.27 3.38 10.46
CA GLN A 159 0.84 3.68 10.46
C GLN A 159 0.55 5.11 9.99
N TYR A 160 1.39 6.08 10.38
CA TYR A 160 1.33 7.44 9.86
C TYR A 160 1.61 7.47 8.36
N GLY A 161 2.64 6.75 7.92
CA GLY A 161 2.97 6.60 6.51
C GLY A 161 1.81 6.05 5.71
N TRP A 162 1.19 4.97 6.18
CA TRP A 162 0.00 4.37 5.55
C TRP A 162 -1.17 5.34 5.43
N ARG A 163 -1.43 6.14 6.46
CA ARG A 163 -2.47 7.18 6.40
C ARG A 163 -2.13 8.31 5.44
N ILE A 164 -0.87 8.76 5.42
CA ILE A 164 -0.40 9.81 4.50
C ILE A 164 -0.44 9.30 3.06
N GLY A 165 0.01 8.07 2.81
CA GLY A 165 -0.02 7.45 1.50
C GLY A 165 -1.44 7.22 1.00
N SER A 166 -2.33 6.69 1.84
CA SER A 166 -3.72 6.46 1.44
C SER A 166 -4.50 7.76 1.21
N ALA A 167 -4.38 8.74 2.11
CA ALA A 167 -5.03 10.04 1.95
C ALA A 167 -4.42 10.84 0.79
N GLY A 168 -3.09 10.85 0.67
CA GLY A 168 -2.36 11.57 -0.37
C GLY A 168 -2.62 11.01 -1.77
N SER A 169 -2.55 9.69 -1.94
CA SER A 169 -2.87 9.05 -3.21
C SER A 169 -4.36 9.16 -3.57
N GLY A 170 -5.27 9.04 -2.59
CA GLY A 170 -6.69 9.28 -2.82
C GLY A 170 -6.98 10.72 -3.26
N ALA A 171 -6.39 11.72 -2.59
CA ALA A 171 -6.54 13.13 -2.96
C ALA A 171 -5.95 13.41 -4.34
N LEU A 172 -4.75 12.91 -4.62
CA LEU A 172 -4.10 13.07 -5.92
C LEU A 172 -4.92 12.40 -7.03
N ALA A 173 -5.46 11.20 -6.80
CA ALA A 173 -6.32 10.52 -7.75
C ALA A 173 -7.57 11.33 -8.06
N LEU A 174 -8.27 11.88 -7.04
CA LEU A 174 -9.48 12.65 -7.25
C LEU A 174 -9.21 13.96 -8.02
N VAL A 175 -8.17 14.70 -7.64
CA VAL A 175 -7.80 15.97 -8.29
C VAL A 175 -7.39 15.74 -9.75
N VAL A 176 -6.63 14.66 -10.03
CA VAL A 176 -6.22 14.32 -11.39
C VAL A 176 -7.41 13.76 -12.18
N ALA A 177 -8.30 12.98 -11.56
CA ALA A 177 -9.48 12.43 -12.21
C ALA A 177 -10.42 13.53 -12.72
N GLU A 178 -10.60 14.60 -11.93
CA GLU A 178 -11.42 15.75 -12.32
C GLU A 178 -10.83 16.53 -13.51
N ARG A 179 -9.50 16.59 -13.64
CA ARG A 179 -8.82 17.41 -14.65
C ARG A 179 -8.44 16.66 -15.93
N ALA A 180 -7.97 15.43 -15.80
CA ALA A 180 -7.35 14.64 -16.88
C ALA A 180 -7.99 13.25 -17.06
N GLY A 181 -9.03 12.93 -16.28
CA GLY A 181 -9.74 11.66 -16.34
C GLY A 181 -9.10 10.55 -15.50
N TRP A 182 -9.86 9.47 -15.32
CA TRP A 182 -9.51 8.37 -14.41
C TRP A 182 -8.22 7.63 -14.81
N ASN A 183 -7.92 7.50 -16.10
CA ASN A 183 -6.71 6.80 -16.55
C ASN A 183 -5.45 7.55 -16.09
N ALA A 184 -5.44 8.88 -16.21
CA ALA A 184 -4.34 9.72 -15.74
C ALA A 184 -4.23 9.69 -14.20
N ALA A 185 -5.36 9.61 -13.49
CA ALA A 185 -5.39 9.52 -12.03
C ALA A 185 -4.67 8.25 -11.52
N TYR A 186 -4.99 7.09 -12.07
CA TYR A 186 -4.32 5.84 -11.69
C TYR A 186 -2.83 5.84 -12.04
N LEU A 187 -2.46 6.35 -13.22
CA LEU A 187 -1.06 6.47 -13.62
C LEU A 187 -0.26 7.43 -12.74
N ALA A 188 -0.85 8.55 -12.33
CA ALA A 188 -0.19 9.52 -11.46
C ALA A 188 0.06 8.93 -10.06
N CYS A 189 -0.82 8.05 -9.59
CA CYS A 189 -0.66 7.43 -8.28
C CYS A 189 0.38 6.30 -8.24
N VAL A 190 0.80 5.76 -9.39
CA VAL A 190 1.92 4.81 -9.49
C VAL A 190 3.22 5.40 -8.91
N VAL A 191 3.37 6.72 -8.88
CA VAL A 191 4.52 7.41 -8.27
C VAL A 191 4.70 7.08 -6.77
N PHE A 192 3.65 6.61 -6.10
CA PHE A 192 3.71 6.22 -4.69
C PHE A 192 4.19 4.77 -4.47
N ALA A 193 4.24 3.92 -5.50
CA ALA A 193 4.71 2.54 -5.41
C ALA A 193 6.25 2.48 -5.36
#